data_AF-A0AAN8GLC4-F1
#
_entry.id   AF-A0AAN8GLC4-F1
#
_cell.length_a   1.000
_cell.length_b   1.000
_cell.length_c   1.000
_cell.angle_alpha   90.00
_cell.angle_beta   90.00
_cell.angle_gamma   90.00
#
_symmetry.space_group_name_H-M   'P 1'
#
loop_
_entity.id
_entity.type
_entity.pdbx_description
1 polymer ?
#
loop_
_entity_poly.entity_id
_entity_poly.type
_entity_poly.pdbx_seq_one_letter_code
_entity_poly.pdbx_strand_id
1 'polypeptide(L)'
;MRNPCPTLTFHHQVPPPHSDTVEFYQRLSTETLFFIFYYLEGTKAQYLAAKALKKQSWRFHTKYMMWFQRHEEPKTITDEFEQGTYIYFDYEKWGQRKKEGFTFEYRYLEDRDLQ
;
A
#
# COMPACT_ATOMS: atom_id res chain seq x y z
N MET A 1 4.42 -7.53 19.42
CA MET A 1 4.85 -8.71 20.21
C MET A 1 4.12 -9.94 19.70
N ARG A 2 4.75 -11.12 19.70
CA ARG A 2 4.04 -12.39 19.44
C ARG A 2 3.28 -12.81 20.69
N ASN A 3 2.06 -13.32 20.54
CA ASN A 3 1.21 -13.80 21.63
C ASN A 3 0.77 -15.26 21.39
N PRO A 4 1.63 -16.26 21.64
CA PRO A 4 1.26 -17.66 21.48
C PRO A 4 0.16 -18.07 22.45
N CYS A 5 -0.88 -18.75 21.95
CA CYS A 5 -1.94 -19.32 22.78
C CYS A 5 -2.32 -20.72 22.27
N PRO A 6 -2.89 -21.59 23.14
CA PRO A 6 -3.45 -22.86 22.70
C PRO A 6 -4.63 -22.62 21.74
N THR A 7 -4.58 -23.20 20.54
CA THR A 7 -5.70 -23.23 19.60
C THR A 7 -6.18 -24.67 19.41
N LEU A 8 -7.46 -24.86 19.07
CA LEU A 8 -8.03 -26.20 18.87
C LEU A 8 -7.40 -26.88 17.65
N THR A 9 -7.20 -28.19 17.73
CA THR A 9 -6.46 -28.97 16.72
C THR A 9 -7.10 -29.00 15.34
N PHE A 10 -8.40 -28.71 15.25
CA PHE A 10 -9.13 -28.61 13.98
C PHE A 10 -9.01 -27.23 13.30
N HIS A 11 -8.40 -26.23 13.95
CA HIS A 11 -8.04 -24.96 13.30
C HIS A 11 -6.72 -25.07 12.53
N HIS A 12 -6.54 -24.21 11.52
CA HIS A 12 -5.29 -24.11 10.79
C HIS A 12 -4.14 -23.64 11.70
N GLN A 13 -3.20 -24.55 11.98
CA GLN A 13 -2.03 -24.29 12.84
C GLN A 13 -0.89 -23.58 12.10
N VAL A 14 -0.89 -23.63 10.78
CA VAL A 14 0.13 -23.02 9.91
C VAL A 14 -0.52 -22.21 8.79
N PRO A 15 0.15 -21.16 8.28
CA PRO A 15 -0.32 -20.42 7.11
C PRO A 15 -0.45 -21.33 5.87
N PRO A 16 -1.28 -20.92 4.88
CA PRO A 16 -1.40 -21.65 3.62
C PRO A 16 -0.05 -21.78 2.88
N PRO A 17 0.16 -22.85 2.10
CA PRO A 17 1.34 -22.99 1.25
C PRO A 17 1.51 -21.79 0.29
N HIS A 18 2.75 -21.40 0.03
CA HIS A 18 3.12 -20.30 -0.88
C HIS A 18 2.54 -18.92 -0.51
N SER A 19 2.12 -18.72 0.74
CA SER A 19 1.62 -17.44 1.23
C SER A 19 2.70 -16.34 1.35
N ASP A 20 3.96 -16.65 1.06
CA ASP A 20 5.10 -15.72 1.11
C ASP A 20 5.55 -15.22 -0.28
N THR A 21 4.72 -15.46 -1.31
CA THR A 21 4.91 -15.03 -2.70
C THR A 21 4.24 -13.69 -2.99
N VAL A 22 4.70 -12.93 -3.99
CA VAL A 22 4.03 -11.67 -4.39
C VAL A 22 2.64 -11.97 -4.97
N GLU A 23 2.50 -13.09 -5.67
CA GLU A 23 1.28 -13.55 -6.33
C GLU A 23 0.17 -13.82 -5.32
N PHE A 24 0.52 -14.32 -4.12
CA PHE A 24 -0.43 -14.44 -3.01
C PHE A 24 -0.92 -13.06 -2.55
N TYR A 25 -0.02 -12.10 -2.36
CA TYR A 25 -0.37 -10.75 -1.89
C TYR A 25 -1.22 -10.00 -2.91
N GLN A 26 -1.02 -10.22 -4.22
CA GLN A 26 -1.87 -9.62 -5.26
C GLN A 26 -3.34 -10.04 -5.19
N ARG A 27 -3.66 -11.15 -4.52
CA ARG A 27 -5.04 -11.64 -4.31
C ARG A 27 -5.71 -11.02 -3.08
N LEU A 28 -4.95 -10.35 -2.22
CA LEU A 28 -5.48 -9.70 -1.02
C LEU A 28 -6.19 -8.40 -1.37
N SER A 29 -7.15 -7.99 -0.53
CA SER A 29 -7.78 -6.68 -0.68
C SER A 29 -6.76 -5.56 -0.42
N THR A 30 -6.97 -4.40 -1.02
CA THR A 30 -6.14 -3.20 -0.78
C THR A 30 -6.09 -2.84 0.71
N GLU A 31 -7.21 -2.93 1.42
CA GLU A 31 -7.26 -2.74 2.87
C GLU A 31 -6.32 -3.69 3.63
N THR A 32 -6.28 -4.97 3.25
CA THR A 32 -5.37 -5.95 3.85
C THR A 32 -3.91 -5.60 3.55
N LEU A 33 -3.62 -5.14 2.33
CA LEU A 33 -2.28 -4.70 1.96
C LEU A 33 -1.86 -3.45 2.75
N PHE A 34 -2.76 -2.49 2.97
CA PHE A 34 -2.50 -1.33 3.84
C PHE A 34 -2.31 -1.76 5.30
N PHE A 35 -3.10 -2.71 5.81
CA PHE A 35 -2.90 -3.29 7.13
C PHE A 35 -1.49 -3.85 7.31
N ILE A 36 -1.06 -4.68 6.37
CA ILE A 36 0.29 -5.24 6.39
C ILE A 36 1.33 -4.12 6.29
N PHE A 37 1.12 -3.12 5.44
CA PHE A 37 2.07 -2.05 5.23
C PHE A 37 2.30 -1.18 6.48
N TYR A 38 1.24 -0.78 7.18
CA TYR A 38 1.34 0.11 8.34
C TYR A 38 1.61 -0.61 9.66
N TYR A 39 1.11 -1.84 9.86
CA TYR A 39 1.23 -2.54 11.14
C TYR A 39 2.35 -3.58 11.19
N LEU A 40 2.92 -3.98 10.05
CA LEU A 40 4.03 -4.95 9.97
C LEU A 40 5.30 -4.30 9.39
N GLU A 41 5.61 -3.08 9.83
CA GLU A 41 6.76 -2.31 9.39
C GLU A 41 8.10 -3.06 9.55
N GLY A 42 9.00 -2.91 8.58
CA GLY A 42 10.33 -3.51 8.58
C GLY A 42 10.35 -5.00 8.24
N THR A 43 9.23 -5.60 7.83
CA THR A 43 9.13 -7.03 7.53
C THR A 43 9.11 -7.34 6.02
N LYS A 44 9.45 -8.59 5.66
CA LYS A 44 9.23 -9.13 4.29
C LYS A 44 7.76 -8.95 3.86
N ALA A 45 6.81 -9.04 4.79
CA ALA A 45 5.38 -8.87 4.50
C ALA A 45 5.06 -7.45 4.04
N GLN A 46 5.61 -6.42 4.71
CA GLN A 46 5.47 -5.03 4.26
C GLN A 46 6.00 -4.83 2.84
N TYR A 47 7.17 -5.38 2.54
CA TYR A 47 7.76 -5.31 1.19
C TYR A 47 6.88 -5.98 0.12
N LEU A 48 6.34 -7.17 0.40
CA LEU A 48 5.44 -7.88 -0.50
C LEU A 48 4.12 -7.12 -0.69
N ALA A 49 3.59 -6.51 0.37
CA ALA A 49 2.39 -5.68 0.31
C ALA A 49 2.62 -4.42 -0.54
N ALA A 50 3.75 -3.72 -0.34
CA ALA A 50 4.14 -2.58 -1.17
C ALA A 50 4.28 -2.96 -2.64
N LYS A 51 4.91 -4.11 -2.94
CA LYS A 51 5.00 -4.64 -4.31
C LYS A 51 3.63 -4.90 -4.93
N ALA A 52 2.71 -5.52 -4.18
CA ALA A 52 1.36 -5.79 -4.65
C ALA A 52 0.58 -4.47 -4.89
N LEU A 53 0.68 -3.49 -3.99
CA LEU A 53 0.09 -2.16 -4.13
C LEU A 53 0.63 -1.43 -5.37
N LYS A 54 1.95 -1.44 -5.60
CA LYS A 54 2.59 -0.86 -6.80
C LYS A 54 2.08 -1.50 -8.09
N LYS A 55 1.94 -2.84 -8.12
CA LYS A 55 1.34 -3.58 -9.26
C LYS A 55 -0.15 -3.26 -9.47
N GLN A 56 -0.84 -2.82 -8.43
CA GLN A 56 -2.22 -2.31 -8.47
C GLN A 56 -2.27 -0.79 -8.69
N SER A 57 -1.20 -0.18 -9.23
CA SER A 57 -1.11 1.25 -9.56
C SER A 57 -1.23 2.22 -8.37
N TRP A 58 -0.95 1.75 -7.16
CA TRP A 58 -0.75 2.64 -6.01
C TRP A 58 0.69 3.17 -5.99
N ARG A 59 0.86 4.40 -5.49
CA ARG A 59 2.16 5.06 -5.28
C ARG A 59 2.24 5.62 -3.88
N PHE A 60 3.34 5.37 -3.20
CA PHE A 60 3.56 5.89 -1.86
C PHE A 60 4.11 7.31 -1.91
N HIS A 61 3.49 8.21 -1.15
CA HIS A 61 3.90 9.60 -1.02
C HIS A 61 4.69 9.78 0.28
N THR A 62 6.01 9.97 0.20
CA THR A 62 6.92 9.90 1.35
C THR A 62 6.66 10.96 2.42
N LYS A 63 6.23 12.17 2.05
CA LYS A 63 5.87 13.23 3.02
C LYS A 63 4.58 12.96 3.80
N TYR A 64 3.54 12.45 3.13
CA TYR A 64 2.25 12.17 3.78
C TYR A 64 2.21 10.76 4.38
N MET A 65 3.16 9.91 4.01
CA MET A 65 3.22 8.51 4.37
C MET A 65 1.91 7.79 4.03
N MET A 66 1.34 8.10 2.86
CA MET A 66 0.08 7.57 2.38
C MET A 66 0.22 7.06 0.95
N TRP A 67 -0.61 6.06 0.62
CA TRP A 67 -0.71 5.52 -0.73
C TRP A 67 -1.78 6.26 -1.52
N PHE A 68 -1.44 6.65 -2.74
CA PHE A 68 -2.31 7.33 -3.70
C PHE A 68 -2.47 6.51 -4.97
N GLN A 69 -3.64 6.57 -5.58
CA GLN A 69 -3.93 6.02 -6.90
C GLN A 69 -4.70 7.09 -7.69
N ARG A 70 -4.36 7.26 -8.97
CA ARG A 70 -5.09 8.15 -9.87
C ARG A 70 -6.53 7.67 -10.00
N HIS A 71 -7.50 8.54 -9.71
CA HIS A 71 -8.92 8.24 -9.93
C HIS A 71 -9.29 8.43 -11.41
N GLU A 72 -8.63 9.38 -12.07
CA GLU A 72 -8.75 9.70 -13.49
C GLU A 72 -7.39 10.20 -14.00
N GLU A 73 -7.27 10.43 -15.31
CA GLU A 73 -6.05 11.01 -15.87
C GLU A 73 -5.77 12.41 -15.27
N PRO A 74 -4.54 12.71 -14.82
CA PRO A 74 -4.23 14.01 -14.23
C PRO A 74 -4.47 15.15 -15.24
N LYS A 75 -4.97 16.28 -14.74
CA LYS A 75 -5.23 17.48 -15.55
C LYS A 75 -3.93 18.17 -15.97
N THR A 76 -2.87 17.98 -15.20
CA THR A 76 -1.55 18.58 -15.46
C THR A 76 -0.47 17.58 -15.07
N ILE A 77 0.53 17.44 -15.94
CA ILE A 77 1.72 16.62 -15.72
C ILE A 77 2.91 17.48 -16.18
N THR A 78 3.89 17.67 -15.30
CA THR A 78 5.17 18.32 -15.57
C THR A 78 6.31 17.38 -15.15
N ASP A 79 7.56 17.80 -15.29
CA ASP A 79 8.71 17.01 -14.83
C ASP A 79 8.83 17.00 -13.28
N GLU A 80 8.17 17.93 -12.59
CA GLU A 80 8.23 18.12 -11.14
C GLU A 80 7.02 17.56 -10.40
N PHE A 81 5.84 17.58 -11.02
CA PHE A 81 4.60 17.14 -10.37
C PHE A 81 3.51 16.71 -11.35
N GLU A 82 2.50 16.05 -10.82
CA GLU A 82 1.20 15.87 -11.47
C GLU A 82 0.07 16.41 -10.60
N GLN A 83 -0.94 16.99 -11.23
CA GLN A 83 -2.13 17.50 -10.54
C GLN A 83 -3.39 16.87 -11.11
N GLY A 84 -4.25 16.33 -10.23
CA GLY A 84 -5.45 15.64 -10.64
C GLY A 84 -6.32 15.17 -9.48
N THR A 85 -7.23 14.26 -9.79
CA THR A 85 -8.10 13.63 -8.80
C THR A 85 -7.50 12.28 -8.40
N TYR A 86 -7.31 12.09 -7.10
CA TYR A 86 -6.73 10.86 -6.54
C TYR A 86 -7.68 10.24 -5.53
N ILE A 87 -7.60 8.92 -5.41
CA ILE A 87 -7.99 8.22 -4.19
C ILE A 87 -6.74 7.95 -3.37
N TYR A 88 -6.87 8.04 -2.05
CA TYR A 88 -5.79 7.72 -1.12
C TYR A 88 -6.33 6.94 0.07
N PHE A 89 -5.45 6.23 0.76
CA PHE A 89 -5.81 5.54 2.00
C PHE A 89 -5.38 6.37 3.21
N ASP A 90 -6.36 6.84 3.96
CA ASP A 90 -6.19 7.58 5.21
C ASP A 90 -5.96 6.57 6.34
N TYR A 91 -4.74 6.45 6.84
CA TYR A 91 -4.39 5.51 7.90
C TYR A 91 -4.94 5.94 9.27
N GLU A 92 -5.22 7.22 9.49
CA GLU A 92 -5.76 7.72 10.76
C GLU A 92 -7.25 7.39 10.88
N LYS A 93 -7.99 7.56 9.77
CA LYS A 93 -9.43 7.23 9.69
C LYS A 93 -9.70 5.83 9.18
N TRP A 94 -8.65 5.06 8.92
CA TRP A 94 -8.68 3.71 8.38
C TRP A 94 -9.65 3.54 7.20
N GLY A 95 -9.41 4.25 6.09
CA GLY A 95 -10.27 4.09 4.93
C GLY A 95 -9.87 4.91 3.70
N GLN A 96 -10.45 4.53 2.55
CA GLN A 96 -10.23 5.25 1.31
C GLN A 96 -10.96 6.60 1.31
N ARG A 97 -10.30 7.60 0.73
CA ARG A 97 -10.81 8.97 0.56
C ARG A 97 -10.48 9.46 -0.85
N LYS A 98 -11.32 10.34 -1.38
CA LYS A 98 -11.10 11.01 -2.66
C LYS A 98 -10.61 12.44 -2.43
N LYS A 99 -9.63 12.88 -3.21
CA LYS A 99 -9.12 14.26 -3.19
C LYS A 99 -9.04 14.80 -4.62
N GLU A 100 -9.78 15.87 -4.87
CA GLU A 100 -9.74 16.61 -6.13
C GLU A 100 -8.64 17.68 -6.09
N GLY A 101 -8.04 17.97 -7.25
CA GLY A 101 -7.01 19.00 -7.40
C GLY A 101 -5.73 18.75 -6.60
N PHE A 102 -5.47 17.51 -6.20
CA PHE A 102 -4.27 17.14 -5.47
C PHE A 102 -3.04 17.27 -6.37
N THR A 103 -2.00 17.90 -5.84
CA THR A 103 -0.69 18.01 -6.50
C THR A 103 0.24 16.97 -5.91
N PHE A 104 0.58 15.95 -6.67
CA PHE A 104 1.58 14.96 -6.33
C PHE A 104 2.94 15.43 -6.85
N GLU A 105 3.77 15.98 -5.96
CA GLU A 105 5.14 16.37 -6.33
C GLU A 105 6.05 15.13 -6.40
N TYR A 106 6.74 14.92 -7.51
CA TYR A 106 7.56 13.72 -7.74
C TYR A 106 8.77 13.63 -6.80
N ARG A 107 9.18 14.73 -6.17
CA ARG A 107 10.17 14.72 -5.07
C ARG A 107 9.74 13.89 -3.86
N TYR A 108 8.44 13.60 -3.72
CA TYR A 108 7.91 12.74 -2.66
C TYR A 108 7.49 11.36 -3.15
N LEU A 109 7.81 11.00 -4.40
CA LEU A 109 7.60 9.65 -4.92
C LEU A 109 8.70 8.72 -4.41
N GLU A 110 8.31 7.59 -3.82
CA GLU A 110 9.20 6.60 -3.19
C GLU A 110 10.34 6.05 -4.07
N ASP A 111 10.26 6.16 -5.39
CA ASP A 111 11.23 5.58 -6.34
C ASP A 111 12.22 6.61 -6.94
N ARG A 112 12.20 7.89 -6.50
CA ARG A 112 13.08 8.93 -7.08
C ARG A 112 14.57 8.71 -6.78
N ASP A 113 14.91 8.12 -5.64
CA ASP A 113 16.30 7.94 -5.22
C ASP A 113 16.94 6.64 -5.77
N LEU A 114 16.21 5.88 -6.60
CA LEU A 114 16.65 4.61 -7.21
C LEU A 114 16.97 4.73 -8.71
N GLN A 115 17.07 5.97 -9.25
CA GLN A 115 17.44 6.28 -10.63
C GLN A 115 18.86 6.79 -10.77
#